data_AF-A0A2V9EY83-F1
#
_entry.id   AF-A0A2V9EY83-F1
#
_cell.length_a   1.000
_cell.length_b   1.000
_cell.length_c   1.000
_cell.angle_alpha   90.00
_cell.angle_beta   90.00
_cell.angle_gamma   90.00
#
_symmetry.space_group_name_H-M   'P 1'
#
loop_
_entity.id
_entity.type
_entity.pdbx_description
1 polymer ?
#
loop_
_entity_poly.entity_id
_entity_poly.type
_entity_poly.pdbx_seq_one_letter_code
_entity_poly.pdbx_strand_id
1 'polypeptide(L)'
;MKMILASVVTTVLIVALTLWAMFVLVKATEYVTSLESPLQRAAAMGAELLLGVVLLLGTTWIATHLAVRIFATKEPPSEGGPLV
;
A
#
# COMPACT_ATOMS: atom_id res chain seq x y z
N MET A 1 -22.68 -11.23 6.80
CA MET A 1 -22.04 -10.48 7.92
C MET A 1 -20.52 -10.53 7.89
N LYS A 2 -19.86 -11.71 7.87
CA LYS A 2 -18.38 -11.81 7.91
C LYS A 2 -17.66 -11.03 6.79
N MET A 3 -18.19 -11.08 5.56
CA MET A 3 -17.66 -10.33 4.40
C MET A 3 -17.78 -8.80 4.54
N ILE A 4 -18.89 -8.31 5.12
CA ILE A 4 -19.12 -6.87 5.29
C ILE A 4 -18.15 -6.30 6.34
N LEU A 5 -17.95 -7.04 7.44
CA LEU A 5 -16.97 -6.65 8.46
C LEU A 5 -15.55 -6.65 7.90
N ALA A 6 -15.16 -7.70 7.15
CA ALA A 6 -13.85 -7.77 6.51
C ALA A 6 -13.63 -6.62 5.51
N SER A 7 -14.65 -6.29 4.71
CA SER A 7 -14.67 -5.14 3.81
C SER A 7 -14.39 -3.82 4.53
N VAL A 8 -15.16 -3.50 5.57
CA VAL A 8 -15.01 -2.25 6.33
C VAL A 8 -13.63 -2.17 6.98
N VAL A 9 -13.17 -3.25 7.61
CA VAL A 9 -11.85 -3.31 8.23
C VAL A 9 -10.75 -3.08 7.20
N THR A 10 -10.84 -3.71 6.02
CA THR A 10 -9.86 -3.52 4.96
C THR A 10 -9.86 -2.11 4.41
N THR A 11 -11.02 -1.48 4.23
CA THR A 11 -11.09 -0.07 3.84
C THR A 11 -10.40 0.83 4.88
N VAL A 12 -10.69 0.64 6.17
CA VAL A 12 -10.05 1.42 7.25
C VAL A 12 -8.53 1.21 7.26
N LEU A 13 -8.07 -0.03 7.10
CA LEU A 13 -6.63 -0.34 7.04
C LEU A 13 -5.95 0.32 5.84
N ILE A 14 -6.57 0.31 4.67
CA ILE A 14 -6.03 0.96 3.46
C ILE A 14 -5.91 2.47 3.68
N VAL A 15 -6.96 3.11 4.19
CA VAL A 15 -6.94 4.55 4.52
C VAL A 15 -5.84 4.87 5.54
N ALA A 16 -5.73 4.06 6.59
CA ALA A 16 -4.69 4.23 7.61
C ALA A 16 -3.27 4.09 7.02
N LEU A 17 -3.04 3.11 6.14
CA LEU A 17 -1.76 2.93 5.45
C LEU A 17 -1.41 4.11 4.56
N THR A 18 -2.38 4.68 3.83
CA THR A 18 -2.16 5.86 2.98
C THR A 18 -1.84 7.10 3.82
N LEU A 19 -2.60 7.35 4.89
CA LEU A 19 -2.34 8.47 5.80
C LEU A 19 -0.98 8.32 6.50
N TRP A 20 -0.63 7.09 6.90
CA TRP A 20 0.66 6.79 7.48
C TRP A 20 1.81 7.06 6.50
N ALA A 21 1.70 6.62 5.26
CA ALA A 21 2.70 6.89 4.23
C ALA A 21 2.86 8.40 3.97
N MET A 22 1.74 9.14 3.89
CA MET A 22 1.75 10.59 3.77
C MET A 22 2.49 11.24 4.95
N PHE A 23 2.18 10.85 6.18
CA PHE A 23 2.83 11.39 7.37
C PHE A 23 4.34 11.13 7.35
N VAL A 24 4.76 9.90 7.04
CA VAL A 24 6.18 9.54 6.94
C VAL A 24 6.90 10.38 5.89
N LEU A 25 6.29 10.58 4.72
CA LEU A 25 6.88 11.38 3.65
C LEU A 25 6.99 12.86 4.05
N VAL A 26 5.97 13.43 4.68
CA VAL A 26 6.05 14.81 5.19
C VAL A 26 7.19 14.98 6.19
N LYS A 27 7.34 14.04 7.15
CA LYS A 27 8.46 14.07 8.10
C LYS A 27 9.82 13.93 7.40
N ALA A 28 9.89 13.13 6.34
CA ALA A 28 11.10 13.01 5.52
C ALA A 28 11.42 14.33 4.80
N THR A 29 10.43 14.99 4.19
CA THR A 29 10.59 16.29 3.54
C THR A 29 11.07 17.37 4.52
N GLU A 30 10.45 17.44 5.71
CA GLU A 30 10.88 18.36 6.78
C GLU A 30 12.35 18.12 7.15
N TYR A 31 12.75 16.86 7.30
CA TYR A 31 14.14 16.50 7.59
C TYR A 31 15.08 16.91 6.46
N VAL A 32 14.76 16.54 5.21
CA VAL A 32 15.58 16.85 4.04
C VAL A 32 15.77 18.36 3.89
N THR A 33 14.70 19.13 4.06
CA THR A 33 14.75 20.59 3.91
C THR A 33 15.48 21.30 5.06
N SER A 34 15.59 20.68 6.23
CA SER A 34 16.40 21.19 7.34
C SER A 34 17.92 21.05 7.14
N LEU A 35 18.37 20.28 6.13
CA LEU A 35 19.80 20.06 5.88
C LEU A 35 20.47 21.29 5.25
N GLU A 36 21.43 21.87 5.97
CA GLU A 36 22.20 23.03 5.51
C GLU A 36 23.09 22.70 4.30
N SER A 37 23.80 21.56 4.34
CA SER A 37 24.73 21.15 3.28
C SER A 37 24.00 20.79 1.99
N PRO A 38 24.31 21.45 0.85
CA PRO A 38 23.68 21.15 -0.44
C PRO A 38 23.87 19.71 -0.90
N LEU A 39 25.08 19.15 -0.68
CA LEU A 39 25.39 17.77 -1.07
C LEU A 39 24.57 16.76 -0.26
N GLN A 40 24.49 16.95 1.06
CA GLN A 40 23.70 16.07 1.92
C GLN A 40 22.21 16.18 1.59
N ARG A 41 21.72 17.39 1.31
CA ARG A 41 20.34 17.63 0.90
C ARG A 41 19.98 16.91 -0.40
N ALA A 42 20.84 16.98 -1.42
CA ALA A 42 20.63 16.28 -2.68
C ALA A 42 20.58 14.75 -2.50
N ALA A 43 21.50 14.20 -1.71
CA ALA A 43 21.48 12.76 -1.39
C ALA A 43 20.21 12.37 -0.62
N ALA A 44 19.80 13.18 0.35
CA ALA A 44 18.61 12.94 1.17
C ALA A 44 17.31 13.06 0.35
N MET A 45 17.22 13.97 -0.62
CA MET A 45 16.12 14.03 -1.60
C MET A 45 16.05 12.75 -2.44
N GLY A 46 17.19 12.22 -2.87
CA GLY A 46 17.25 10.94 -3.57
C GLY A 46 16.71 9.79 -2.71
N ALA A 47 17.08 9.74 -1.42
CA ALA A 47 16.58 8.76 -0.47
C ALA A 47 15.08 8.93 -0.19
N GLU A 48 14.59 10.17 -0.07
CA GLU A 48 13.17 10.49 0.10
C GLU A 48 12.34 10.00 -1.09
N LEU A 49 12.82 10.23 -2.32
CA LEU A 49 12.16 9.72 -3.52
C LEU A 49 12.08 8.19 -3.53
N LEU A 50 13.19 7.51 -3.20
CA LEU A 50 13.21 6.05 -3.08
C LEU A 50 12.24 5.55 -2.00
N LEU A 51 12.20 6.22 -0.85
CA LEU A 51 11.24 5.94 0.21
C LEU A 51 9.80 6.09 -0.30
N GLY A 52 9.50 7.15 -1.04
CA GLY A 52 8.19 7.37 -1.67
C GLY A 52 7.79 6.24 -2.62
N VAL A 53 8.70 5.79 -3.48
CA VAL A 53 8.46 4.65 -4.37
C VAL A 53 8.17 3.37 -3.58
N VAL A 54 8.98 3.08 -2.56
CA VAL A 54 8.80 1.87 -1.72
C VAL A 54 7.46 1.92 -0.98
N LEU A 55 7.10 3.06 -0.39
CA LEU A 55 5.83 3.25 0.30
C LEU A 55 4.65 3.11 -0.66
N LEU A 56 4.73 3.70 -1.86
CA LEU A 56 3.69 3.59 -2.88
C LEU A 56 3.48 2.13 -3.30
N LEU A 57 4.57 1.43 -3.66
CA LEU A 57 4.50 0.03 -4.09
C LEU A 57 4.00 -0.87 -2.96
N GLY A 58 4.51 -0.68 -1.73
CA GLY A 58 4.13 -1.48 -0.57
C GLY A 58 2.66 -1.29 -0.19
N THR A 59 2.20 -0.03 -0.06
CA THR A 59 0.81 0.27 0.29
C THR A 59 -0.17 -0.23 -0.77
N THR A 60 0.16 -0.02 -2.06
CA THR A 60 -0.66 -0.52 -3.18
C THR A 60 -0.71 -2.04 -3.22
N TRP A 61 0.43 -2.70 -3.01
CA TRP A 61 0.51 -4.16 -2.97
C TRP A 61 -0.34 -4.73 -1.83
N ILE A 62 -0.22 -4.19 -0.61
CA ILE A 62 -0.99 -4.61 0.56
C ILE A 62 -2.49 -4.41 0.30
N ALA A 63 -2.89 -3.21 -0.16
CA ALA A 63 -4.28 -2.88 -0.44
C ALA A 63 -4.89 -3.86 -1.45
N THR A 64 -4.17 -4.12 -2.55
CA THR A 64 -4.64 -5.01 -3.61
C THR A 64 -4.70 -6.47 -3.14
N HIS A 65 -3.69 -6.96 -2.43
CA HIS A 65 -3.69 -8.34 -1.92
C HIS A 65 -4.78 -8.58 -0.89
N LEU A 66 -5.04 -7.62 -0.01
CA LEU A 66 -6.14 -7.72 0.96
C LEU A 66 -7.50 -7.70 0.24
N ALA A 67 -7.68 -6.80 -0.73
CA ALA A 67 -8.91 -6.74 -1.51
C ALA A 67 -9.16 -8.06 -2.26
N VAL A 68 -8.15 -8.59 -2.96
CA VAL A 68 -8.26 -9.88 -3.66
C VAL A 68 -8.57 -11.01 -2.69
N ARG A 69 -7.91 -11.10 -1.54
CA ARG A 69 -8.19 -12.17 -0.56
C ARG A 69 -9.61 -12.15 -0.01
N ILE A 70 -10.23 -10.98 0.06
CA ILE A 70 -11.58 -10.82 0.63
C ILE A 70 -12.66 -10.93 -0.45
N PHE A 71 -12.40 -10.38 -1.64
CA PHE A 71 -13.41 -10.25 -2.70
C PHE A 71 -13.22 -11.23 -3.86
N ALA A 72 -12.15 -12.02 -3.90
CA ALA A 72 -12.03 -13.08 -4.92
C ALA A 72 -13.17 -14.09 -4.74
N THR A 73 -14.01 -14.18 -5.76
CA THR A 73 -15.02 -15.24 -5.89
C THR A 73 -14.26 -16.56 -5.91
N LYS A 74 -14.57 -17.49 -5.00
CA LYS A 74 -14.11 -18.87 -5.15
C LYS A 74 -14.78 -19.40 -6.41
N GLU A 75 -14.00 -19.66 -7.47
CA GLU A 75 -14.50 -20.43 -8.60
C GLU A 75 -15.13 -21.72 -8.05
N PRO A 76 -16.41 -22.02 -8.35
CA PRO A 76 -16.95 -23.33 -8.06
C PRO A 76 -16.07 -24.36 -8.78
N PRO A 77 -15.84 -25.55 -8.19
CA PRO A 77 -15.10 -26.60 -8.89
C PRO A 77 -15.72 -26.75 -10.27
N SER A 78 -14.91 -26.61 -11.32
CA SER A 78 -15.36 -26.91 -12.68
C SER A 78 -15.92 -28.33 -12.63
N GLU A 79 -17.25 -28.46 -12.73
CA GLU A 79 -17.91 -29.74 -12.88
C GLU A 79 -17.45 -30.28 -14.24
N GLY A 80 -16.34 -31.01 -14.23
CA GLY A 80 -15.89 -31.84 -15.33
C GLY A 80 -16.90 -32.95 -15.54
N GLY A 81 -18.02 -32.62 -16.17
CA GLY A 81 -18.99 -33.59 -16.68
C GLY A 81 -18.37 -34.37 -17.85
N PRO A 82 -18.69 -35.66 -18.03
CA PRO A 82 -18.13 -36.46 -19.11
C PRO A 82 -18.56 -35.87 -20.45
N LEU A 83 -17.59 -35.67 -21.35
CA LEU A 83 -17.88 -35.45 -22.76
C LEU A 83 -18.44 -36.76 -23.33
N VAL A 84 -19.76 -36.79 -23.54
CA VAL A 84 -20.46 -37.83 -24.31
C VAL A 84 -20.20 -37.66 -25.80
#